data_AF-A0A3C0U817-F1
#
_entry.id   AF-A0A3C0U817-F1
#
_cell.length_a   1.000
_cell.length_b   1.000
_cell.length_c   1.000
_cell.angle_alpha   90.00
_cell.angle_beta   90.00
_cell.angle_gamma   90.00
#
_symmetry.space_group_name_H-M   'P 1'
#
loop_
_entity.id
_entity.type
_entity.pdbx_description
1 polymer ?
#
loop_
_entity_poly.entity_id
_entity_poly.type
_entity_poly.pdbx_seq_one_letter_code
_entity_poly.pdbx_strand_id
1 'polypeptide(L)'
;EFERRGLADKVDVESSGVSDEEYGNPIDRRAVKVLRERGYELPARHFAHRITRDEIERTDLFLPMTASHMRALLRQLPQSKRGEVHMYRSFDPNLPKPAAGYEDEIDLVDPWYG
;
A
#
# COMPACT_ATOMS: atom_id res chain seq x y z
N GLU A 1 -7.93 -13.66 -5.81
CA GLU A 1 -6.63 -14.37 -5.67
C GLU A 1 -6.50 -15.13 -4.35
N PHE A 2 -6.77 -14.49 -3.20
CA PHE A 2 -6.73 -15.17 -1.89
C PHE A 2 -7.66 -16.37 -1.79
N GLU A 3 -8.88 -16.28 -2.31
CA GLU A 3 -9.80 -17.43 -2.40
C GLU A 3 -9.19 -18.59 -3.21
N ARG A 4 -8.59 -18.29 -4.37
CA ARG A 4 -7.94 -19.30 -5.22
C ARG A 4 -6.79 -20.01 -4.52
N ARG A 5 -6.16 -19.35 -3.53
CA ARG A 5 -5.08 -19.91 -2.73
C ARG A 5 -5.52 -20.43 -1.36
N GLY A 6 -6.82 -20.41 -1.04
CA GLY A 6 -7.36 -20.87 0.24
C GLY A 6 -6.96 -20.00 1.44
N LEU A 7 -6.71 -18.71 1.20
CA LEU A 7 -6.26 -17.74 2.21
C LEU A 7 -7.32 -16.70 2.58
N ALA A 8 -8.52 -16.78 2.00
CA ALA A 8 -9.58 -15.79 2.21
C ALA A 8 -9.94 -15.60 3.69
N ASP A 9 -9.98 -16.68 4.47
CA ASP A 9 -10.32 -16.62 5.90
C ASP A 9 -9.12 -16.29 6.81
N LYS A 10 -7.95 -16.03 6.21
CA LYS A 10 -6.68 -15.84 6.94
C LYS A 10 -6.06 -14.47 6.71
N VAL A 11 -6.50 -13.74 5.68
CA VAL A 11 -5.91 -12.47 5.28
C VAL A 11 -7.02 -11.49 4.97
N ASP A 12 -7.01 -10.37 5.68
CA ASP A 12 -7.78 -9.20 5.32
C ASP A 12 -6.87 -8.16 4.65
N VAL A 13 -7.37 -7.49 3.62
CA VAL A 13 -6.59 -6.51 2.85
C VAL A 13 -7.37 -5.22 2.73
N GLU A 14 -6.84 -4.20 3.40
CA GLU A 14 -7.34 -2.83 3.35
C GLU A 14 -6.29 -1.93 2.69
N SER A 15 -6.72 -0.77 2.19
CA SER A 15 -5.82 0.24 1.65
C SER A 15 -6.24 1.62 2.14
N SER A 16 -5.24 2.37 2.63
CA SER A 16 -5.42 3.66 3.29
C SER A 16 -4.25 4.58 2.92
N GLY A 17 -4.49 5.89 2.89
CA GLY A 17 -3.50 6.93 2.66
C GLY A 17 -2.72 7.29 3.93
N VAL A 18 -1.46 7.71 3.75
CA VAL A 18 -0.57 8.16 4.83
C VAL A 18 -0.52 9.69 4.98
N SER A 19 -1.05 10.42 4.02
CA SER A 19 -1.22 11.87 4.02
C SER A 19 -2.64 12.26 3.59
N ASP A 20 -3.01 13.51 3.83
CA ASP A 20 -4.33 14.07 3.51
C ASP A 20 -4.44 14.47 2.01
N GLU A 21 -3.37 14.30 1.22
CA GLU A 21 -3.25 14.80 -0.17
C GLU A 21 -4.26 14.16 -1.14
N GLU A 22 -4.80 12.98 -0.82
CA GLU A 22 -5.76 12.26 -1.66
C GLU A 22 -7.11 12.00 -0.97
N TYR A 23 -7.40 12.67 0.16
CA TYR A 23 -8.60 12.37 0.95
C TYR A 23 -9.90 12.54 0.14
N GLY A 24 -10.67 11.46 0.00
CA GLY A 24 -11.98 11.47 -0.66
C GLY A 24 -11.95 11.39 -2.19
N ASN A 25 -10.78 11.32 -2.83
CA ASN A 25 -10.69 11.14 -4.27
C ASN A 25 -11.06 9.71 -4.67
N PRO A 26 -11.86 9.52 -5.74
CA PRO A 26 -12.07 8.20 -6.32
C PRO A 26 -10.76 7.70 -6.93
N ILE A 27 -10.65 6.38 -7.13
CA ILE A 27 -9.55 5.77 -7.90
C ILE A 27 -9.37 6.53 -9.23
N ASP A 28 -8.15 6.91 -9.58
CA ASP A 28 -7.86 7.61 -10.84
C ASP A 28 -8.49 6.86 -12.02
N ARG A 29 -9.19 7.60 -12.89
CA ARG A 29 -9.96 7.05 -14.01
C ARG A 29 -9.12 6.17 -14.96
N ARG A 30 -7.83 6.44 -15.09
CA ARG A 30 -6.89 5.66 -15.92
C ARG A 30 -6.53 4.35 -15.23
N ALA A 31 -6.31 4.36 -13.91
CA ALA A 31 -6.13 3.13 -13.13
C ALA A 31 -7.40 2.26 -13.18
N VAL A 32 -8.59 2.87 -13.06
CA VAL A 32 -9.89 2.20 -13.27
C VAL A 32 -9.96 1.52 -14.64
N LYS A 33 -9.56 2.22 -15.71
CA LYS A 33 -9.56 1.68 -17.07
C LYS A 33 -8.65 0.45 -17.18
N VAL A 34 -7.39 0.55 -16.73
CA VAL A 34 -6.43 -0.56 -16.79
C VAL A 34 -6.89 -1.75 -15.96
N LEU A 35 -7.44 -1.52 -14.76
CA LEU A 35 -7.95 -2.58 -13.90
C LEU A 35 -9.11 -3.33 -14.58
N ARG A 36 -10.07 -2.60 -15.17
CA ARG A 36 -11.17 -3.21 -15.93
C ARG A 36 -10.71 -3.96 -17.17
N GLU A 37 -9.77 -3.40 -17.94
CA GLU A 37 -9.19 -4.07 -19.13
C GLU A 37 -8.49 -5.38 -18.77
N ARG A 38 -7.96 -5.49 -17.55
CA ARG A 38 -7.33 -6.72 -17.03
C ARG A 38 -8.30 -7.65 -16.28
N GLY A 39 -9.60 -7.33 -16.28
CA GLY A 39 -10.64 -8.16 -15.67
C GLY A 39 -10.75 -8.07 -14.15
N TYR A 40 -10.19 -7.02 -13.52
CA TYR A 40 -10.36 -6.78 -12.09
C TYR A 40 -11.68 -6.06 -11.81
N GLU A 41 -12.46 -6.61 -10.88
CA GLU A 41 -13.62 -5.94 -10.31
C GLU A 41 -13.16 -4.87 -9.33
N LEU A 42 -13.67 -3.64 -9.52
CA LEU A 42 -13.39 -2.54 -8.61
C LEU A 42 -14.42 -2.53 -7.49
N PRO A 43 -14.01 -2.44 -6.22
CA PRO A 43 -14.96 -2.33 -5.13
C PRO A 43 -15.81 -1.08 -5.30
N ALA A 44 -17.13 -1.20 -5.12
CA ALA A 44 -18.06 -0.08 -5.25
C ALA A 44 -17.81 1.05 -4.22
N ARG A 45 -16.99 0.80 -3.18
CA ARG A 45 -16.70 1.73 -2.09
C ARG A 45 -15.22 1.72 -1.67
N HIS A 46 -14.29 1.71 -2.63
CA HIS A 46 -12.90 2.02 -2.28
C HIS A 46 -12.69 3.53 -2.38
N PHE A 47 -12.71 4.21 -1.24
CA PHE A 47 -12.39 5.63 -1.14
C PHE A 47 -11.03 5.78 -0.46
N ALA A 48 -10.23 6.73 -0.91
CA ALA A 48 -9.01 7.10 -0.21
C ALA A 48 -9.38 7.72 1.14
N HIS A 49 -9.08 7.02 2.23
CA HIS A 49 -9.16 7.55 3.60
C HIS A 49 -7.78 7.48 4.25
N ARG A 50 -7.55 8.35 5.24
CA ARG A 50 -6.31 8.31 6.01
C ARG A 50 -6.34 7.12 6.96
N ILE A 51 -5.20 6.46 7.12
CA ILE A 51 -5.05 5.39 8.11
C ILE A 51 -5.46 5.88 9.51
N THR A 52 -6.33 5.10 10.15
CA THR A 52 -6.89 5.35 11.48
C THR A 52 -6.11 4.59 12.55
N ARG A 53 -6.35 4.94 13.82
CA ARG A 53 -5.74 4.24 14.96
C ARG A 53 -6.16 2.77 15.01
N ASP A 54 -7.43 2.49 14.75
CA ASP A 54 -7.98 1.14 14.79
C ASP A 54 -7.37 0.26 13.68
N GLU A 55 -7.17 0.81 12.48
CA GLU A 55 -6.45 0.13 11.41
C GLU A 55 -5.01 -0.16 11.80
N ILE A 56 -4.30 0.80 12.40
CA ILE A 56 -2.93 0.59 12.90
C ILE A 56 -2.88 -0.54 13.93
N GLU A 57 -3.85 -0.62 14.84
CA GLU A 57 -3.88 -1.64 15.88
C GLU A 57 -4.12 -3.05 15.33
N ARG A 58 -4.99 -3.18 14.32
CA ARG A 58 -5.36 -4.48 13.70
C ARG A 58 -4.43 -4.92 12.56
N THR A 59 -3.63 -4.03 12.00
CA THR A 59 -2.73 -4.35 10.89
C THR A 59 -1.48 -5.01 11.41
N ASP A 60 -1.12 -6.17 10.85
CA ASP A 60 0.11 -6.91 11.18
C ASP A 60 1.21 -6.77 10.11
N LEU A 61 0.90 -6.12 8.99
CA LEU A 61 1.83 -5.88 7.88
C LEU A 61 1.45 -4.59 7.14
N PHE A 62 2.34 -3.60 7.16
CA PHE A 62 2.18 -2.36 6.41
C PHE A 62 3.05 -2.38 5.16
N LEU A 63 2.46 -2.03 4.01
CA LEU A 63 3.11 -2.05 2.70
C LEU A 63 3.14 -0.66 2.04
N PRO A 64 3.95 0.29 2.53
CA PRO A 64 4.13 1.58 1.85
C PRO A 64 4.66 1.38 0.42
N MET A 65 4.11 2.17 -0.51
CA MET A 65 4.48 2.10 -1.94
C MET A 65 5.75 2.89 -2.27
N THR A 66 6.13 3.84 -1.41
CA THR A 66 7.31 4.70 -1.59
C THR A 66 8.00 4.95 -0.24
N ALA A 67 9.27 5.35 -0.27
CA ALA A 67 10.04 5.74 0.90
C ALA A 67 9.44 6.97 1.58
N SER A 68 8.83 7.89 0.81
CA SER A 68 8.08 9.01 1.37
C SER A 68 6.86 8.53 2.17
N HIS A 69 6.11 7.56 1.64
CA HIS A 69 4.99 6.95 2.37
C HIS A 69 5.44 6.22 3.63
N MET A 70 6.54 5.46 3.54
CA MET A 70 7.12 4.77 4.69
C MET A 70 7.50 5.75 5.79
N ARG A 71 8.21 6.84 5.46
CA ARG A 71 8.57 7.89 6.44
C ARG A 71 7.34 8.54 7.06
N ALA A 72 6.28 8.79 6.28
CA ALA A 72 5.04 9.37 6.78
C ALA A 72 4.29 8.41 7.74
N LEU A 73 4.25 7.13 7.40
CA LEU A 73 3.64 6.09 8.23
C LEU A 73 4.41 5.91 9.55
N LEU A 74 5.74 5.82 9.51
CA LEU A 74 6.57 5.62 10.72
C LEU A 74 6.42 6.75 11.75
N ARG A 75 6.06 7.97 11.33
CA ARG A 75 5.73 9.09 12.23
C ARG A 75 4.40 8.91 12.96
N GLN A 76 3.47 8.14 12.39
CA GLN A 76 2.14 7.89 12.94
C GLN A 76 2.10 6.61 13.80
N LEU A 77 2.98 5.65 13.51
CA LEU A 77 2.99 4.35 14.19
C LEU A 77 3.63 4.41 15.59
N PRO A 78 3.06 3.68 16.58
CA PRO A 78 3.74 3.40 17.84
C PRO A 78 5.00 2.55 17.57
N GLN A 79 5.99 2.63 18.45
CA GLN A 79 7.27 1.93 18.28
C GLN A 79 7.10 0.41 18.09
N SER A 80 6.13 -0.20 18.78
CA SER A 80 5.81 -1.64 18.69
C SER A 80 5.41 -2.08 17.28
N LYS A 81 4.75 -1.21 16.50
CA LYS A 81 4.25 -1.52 15.15
C LYS A 81 5.27 -1.26 14.05
N ARG A 82 6.39 -0.58 14.34
CA ARG A 82 7.38 -0.21 13.31
C ARG A 82 8.09 -1.41 12.67
N GLY A 83 8.16 -2.54 13.38
CA GLY A 83 8.74 -3.79 12.85
C GLY A 83 7.88 -4.48 11.79
N GLU A 84 6.62 -4.08 11.64
CA GLU A 84 5.65 -4.64 10.70
C GLU A 84 5.64 -3.87 9.36
N VAL A 85 6.49 -2.85 9.21
CA VAL A 85 6.53 -1.98 8.02
C VAL A 85 7.57 -2.47 7.03
N HIS A 86 7.13 -2.84 5.83
CA HIS A 86 7.98 -3.29 4.74
C HIS A 86 7.59 -2.62 3.42
N MET A 87 8.54 -2.01 2.72
CA MET A 87 8.28 -1.45 1.38
C MET A 87 7.68 -2.52 0.46
N TYR A 88 6.61 -2.19 -0.28
CA TYR A 88 5.91 -3.17 -1.12
C TYR A 88 6.86 -3.90 -2.09
N ARG A 89 7.77 -3.15 -2.74
CA ARG A 89 8.74 -3.70 -3.70
C ARG A 89 9.91 -4.42 -3.05
N SER A 90 10.05 -4.40 -1.72
CA SER A 90 11.08 -5.19 -1.01
C SER A 90 10.87 -6.70 -1.12
N PHE A 91 9.66 -7.14 -1.52
CA PHE A 91 9.33 -8.53 -1.79
C PHE A 91 9.58 -8.95 -3.26
N ASP A 92 10.00 -8.03 -4.14
CA ASP A 92 10.37 -8.37 -5.51
C ASP A 92 11.76 -9.05 -5.52
N PRO A 93 11.86 -10.34 -5.87
CA PRO A 93 13.13 -11.06 -5.84
C PRO A 93 14.12 -10.56 -6.91
N ASN A 94 13.68 -9.74 -7.87
CA ASN A 94 14.52 -9.20 -8.93
C ASN A 94 15.15 -7.85 -8.56
N LEU A 95 14.75 -7.25 -7.44
CA LEU A 95 15.32 -5.99 -6.98
C LEU A 95 16.43 -6.25 -5.95
N PRO A 96 17.52 -5.47 -5.99
CA PRO A 96 18.49 -5.48 -4.90
C PRO A 96 17.81 -4.99 -3.62
N LYS A 97 18.25 -5.51 -2.47
CA LYS A 97 17.85 -4.96 -1.19
C LYS A 97 18.50 -3.58 -1.05
N PRO A 98 17.72 -2.50 -0.85
CA PRO A 98 18.28 -1.17 -0.69
C PRO A 98 19.12 -1.08 0.58
N ALA A 99 20.15 -0.23 0.56
CA ALA A 99 20.86 0.16 1.77
C ALA A 99 19.94 1.01 2.66
N ALA A 100 20.20 1.02 3.98
CA ALA A 100 19.44 1.84 4.90
C ALA A 100 19.55 3.33 4.53
N GLY A 101 18.41 4.00 4.39
CA GLY A 101 18.33 5.40 3.92
C GLY A 101 18.23 5.58 2.41
N TYR A 102 18.29 4.50 1.63
CA TYR A 102 18.14 4.47 0.17
C TYR A 102 16.91 3.66 -0.25
N GLU A 103 15.87 3.64 0.59
CA GLU A 103 14.64 2.89 0.31
C GLU A 103 13.90 3.41 -0.94
N ASP A 104 14.21 4.61 -1.41
CA ASP A 104 13.67 5.22 -2.63
C ASP A 104 14.12 4.52 -3.92
N GLU A 105 15.23 3.78 -3.89
CA GLU A 105 15.68 2.93 -5.01
C GLU A 105 14.64 1.87 -5.43
N ILE A 106 13.74 1.52 -4.51
CA ILE A 106 12.66 0.56 -4.73
C ILE A 106 11.28 1.21 -4.63
N ASP A 107 11.17 2.53 -4.84
CA ASP A 107 9.87 3.18 -4.95
C ASP A 107 9.04 2.55 -6.08
N LEU A 108 7.74 2.41 -5.85
CA LEU A 108 6.80 2.13 -6.92
C LEU A 108 6.73 3.37 -7.81
N VAL A 109 7.32 3.28 -8.99
CA VAL A 109 7.36 4.38 -9.96
C VAL A 109 5.94 4.81 -10.29
N ASP A 110 5.70 6.11 -10.19
CA ASP A 110 4.43 6.70 -10.55
C ASP A 110 4.15 6.45 -12.06
N PRO A 111 3.07 5.71 -12.42
CA PRO A 111 2.74 5.44 -13.81
C PRO A 111 2.30 6.69 -14.59
N TRP A 112 2.17 7.87 -13.97
CA TRP A 112 1.70 9.09 -14.63
C TRP A 112 2.73 9.82 -15.49
N TYR A 113 4.03 9.58 -15.29
CA TYR A 113 5.10 10.27 -16.03
C TYR A 113 5.78 9.38 -17.11
N GLY A 114 5.04 8.38 -17.63
CA GLY A 114 5.48 7.49 -18.70
C GLY A 114 4.68 7.62 -19.99
#